data_AF-A0A1H4LMY7-F1
#
_entry.id   AF-A0A1H4LMY7-F1
#
_cell.length_a   1.000
_cell.length_b   1.000
_cell.length_c   1.000
_cell.angle_alpha   90.00
_cell.angle_beta   90.00
_cell.angle_gamma   90.00
#
_symmetry.space_group_name_H-M   'P 1'
#
loop_
_entity.id
_entity.type
_entity.pdbx_description
1 polymer ?
#
loop_
_entity_poly.entity_id
_entity_poly.type
_entity_poly.pdbx_seq_one_letter_code
_entity_poly.pdbx_strand_id
1 'polypeptide(L)'
;MTLSELIEKARELAPADRVALAYELLDSVEEPEEPDPIVDAAWQKELRRRIEDIESGRVQLVDGRETMRIARERIAERRARQGA
;
A
#
# COMPACT_ATOMS: atom_id res chain seq x y z
N MET A 1 -33.43 -4.91 4.71
CA MET A 1 -32.27 -5.44 5.44
C MET A 1 -31.59 -4.28 6.14
N THR A 2 -31.44 -4.35 7.46
CA THR A 2 -30.81 -3.31 8.27
C THR A 2 -29.30 -3.53 8.37
N LEU A 3 -28.53 -2.51 8.78
CA LEU A 3 -27.09 -2.65 9.02
C LEU A 3 -26.80 -3.74 10.07
N SER A 4 -27.59 -3.78 11.14
CA SER A 4 -27.46 -4.80 12.18
C SER A 4 -27.70 -6.22 11.62
N GLU A 5 -28.71 -6.39 10.77
CA GLU A 5 -28.98 -7.68 10.11
C GLU A 5 -27.83 -8.11 9.17
N LEU A 6 -27.18 -7.16 8.49
CA LEU A 6 -26.01 -7.40 7.65
C LEU A 6 -24.78 -7.82 8.47
N ILE A 7 -24.54 -7.16 9.59
CA ILE A 7 -23.43 -7.48 10.50
C ILE A 7 -23.58 -8.88 11.06
N GLU A 8 -24.78 -9.27 11.50
CA GLU A 8 -25.03 -10.62 12.00
C GLU A 8 -24.80 -11.68 10.92
N LYS A 9 -25.30 -11.47 9.70
CA LYS A 9 -25.04 -12.38 8.58
C LYS A 9 -23.56 -12.46 8.21
N ALA A 10 -22.84 -11.33 8.21
CA ALA A 10 -21.41 -11.32 7.94
C ALA A 10 -20.61 -12.09 9.00
N ARG A 11 -21.07 -12.13 10.26
CA ARG A 11 -20.42 -12.90 11.33
C ARG A 11 -20.52 -14.41 11.15
N GLU A 12 -21.53 -14.89 10.43
CA GLU A 12 -21.71 -16.32 10.09
C GLU A 12 -20.68 -16.82 9.05
N LEU A 13 -20.04 -15.91 8.31
CA LEU A 13 -19.02 -16.25 7.32
C LEU A 13 -17.73 -16.75 7.98
N ALA A 14 -16.97 -17.57 7.24
CA ALA A 14 -15.63 -17.95 7.64
C ALA A 14 -14.71 -16.71 7.75
N PRO A 15 -13.66 -16.73 8.58
CA PRO A 15 -12.78 -15.58 8.78
C PRO A 15 -12.20 -15.00 7.48
N ALA A 16 -11.84 -15.84 6.50
CA ALA A 16 -11.31 -15.40 5.22
C ALA A 16 -12.36 -14.64 4.39
N ASP A 17 -13.60 -15.14 4.35
CA ASP A 17 -14.68 -14.52 3.60
C ASP A 17 -15.13 -13.20 4.22
N ARG A 18 -15.04 -13.07 5.55
CA ARG A 18 -15.25 -11.78 6.24
C ARG A 18 -14.23 -10.74 5.84
N VAL A 19 -12.97 -11.14 5.70
CA VAL A 19 -11.90 -10.24 5.25
C VAL A 19 -12.14 -9.83 3.80
N ALA A 20 -12.48 -10.77 2.92
CA ALA A 20 -12.83 -10.47 1.54
C ALA A 20 -14.01 -9.48 1.45
N LEU A 21 -15.10 -9.74 2.19
CA LEU A 21 -16.25 -8.83 2.25
C LEU A 21 -15.88 -7.44 2.77
N ALA A 22 -15.03 -7.35 3.79
CA ALA A 22 -14.56 -6.07 4.31
C ALA A 22 -13.75 -5.28 3.26
N TYR A 23 -12.91 -5.97 2.46
CA TYR A 23 -12.18 -5.34 1.36
C TYR A 23 -13.11 -4.78 0.29
N GLU A 24 -14.08 -5.58 -0.19
CA GLU A 24 -15.03 -5.14 -1.21
C GLU A 24 -15.87 -3.93 -0.74
N LEU A 25 -16.30 -3.95 0.54
CA LEU A 25 -17.04 -2.83 1.11
C LEU A 25 -16.18 -1.58 1.26
N LEU A 26 -14.91 -1.75 1.63
CA LEU A 26 -13.95 -0.64 1.72
C LEU A 26 -13.70 -0.02 0.34
N ASP A 27 -13.43 -0.86 -0.66
CA ASP A 27 -13.22 -0.43 -2.06
C ASP A 27 -14.46 0.32 -2.61
N SER A 28 -15.66 -0.08 -2.20
CA SER A 28 -16.90 0.59 -2.61
C SER A 28 -17.11 2.00 -2.02
N VAL A 29 -16.43 2.34 -0.93
CA VAL A 29 -16.54 3.65 -0.25
C VAL A 29 -15.29 4.50 -0.36
N GLU A 30 -14.15 3.88 -0.68
CA GLU A 30 -13.01 4.57 -1.23
C GLU A 30 -13.42 5.06 -2.63
N GLU A 31 -14.09 6.23 -2.69
CA GLU A 31 -14.08 7.00 -3.93
C GLU A 31 -12.63 7.06 -4.38
N PRO A 32 -12.29 6.69 -5.63
CA PRO A 32 -10.93 6.91 -6.11
C PRO A 32 -10.69 8.40 -5.90
N GLU A 33 -9.85 8.75 -4.91
CA GLU A 33 -9.42 10.13 -4.73
C GLU A 33 -9.00 10.57 -6.13
N GLU A 34 -9.70 11.55 -6.70
CA GLU A 34 -9.31 12.07 -8.01
C GLU A 34 -7.84 12.42 -7.86
N PRO A 35 -6.95 11.69 -8.56
CA PRO A 35 -5.55 11.75 -8.21
C PRO A 35 -5.11 13.17 -8.46
N ASP A 36 -4.54 13.80 -7.42
CA ASP A 36 -4.19 15.21 -7.46
C ASP A 36 -3.29 15.44 -8.70
N PRO A 37 -3.75 16.19 -9.71
CA PRO A 37 -3.03 16.30 -10.97
C PRO A 37 -1.61 16.84 -10.81
N ILE A 38 -1.36 17.61 -9.75
CA ILE A 38 -0.03 18.15 -9.42
C ILE A 38 0.85 17.04 -8.86
N VAL A 39 0.30 16.23 -7.95
CA VAL A 39 1.00 15.07 -7.37
C VAL A 39 1.32 14.05 -8.47
N ASP A 40 0.36 13.74 -9.33
CA ASP A 40 0.54 12.83 -10.47
C ASP A 40 1.61 13.30 -11.43
N ALA A 41 1.57 14.57 -11.85
CA ALA A 41 2.58 15.14 -12.73
C ALA A 41 3.99 15.09 -12.10
N ALA A 42 4.10 15.35 -10.79
CA ALA A 42 5.36 15.25 -10.06
C ALA A 42 5.88 13.81 -10.02
N TRP A 43 5.03 12.83 -9.73
CA TRP A 43 5.39 11.41 -9.77
C TRP A 43 5.79 10.94 -11.16
N GLN A 44 5.06 11.33 -12.21
CA GLN A 44 5.38 10.97 -13.59
C GLN A 44 6.74 11.53 -14.03
N LYS A 45 7.08 12.75 -13.61
CA LYS A 45 8.41 13.34 -13.87
C LYS A 45 9.51 12.55 -13.14
N GLU A 46 9.29 12.22 -11.88
CA GLU A 46 10.27 11.50 -11.07
C GLU A 46 10.49 10.06 -11.56
N LEU A 47 9.42 9.36 -11.94
CA LEU A 47 9.52 8.00 -12.49
C LEU A 47 10.34 7.98 -13.78
N ARG A 48 10.07 8.90 -14.71
CA ARG A 48 10.85 9.03 -15.95
C ARG A 48 12.33 9.29 -15.66
N ARG A 49 12.63 10.21 -14.75
CA ARG A 49 14.01 10.50 -14.33
C ARG A 49 14.71 9.26 -13.76
N ARG A 50 14.03 8.50 -12.89
CA ARG A 50 14.58 7.27 -12.28
C ARG A 50 14.81 6.16 -13.31
N ILE A 51 13.89 5.99 -14.25
CA ILE A 51 14.04 5.01 -15.34
C ILE A 51 15.28 5.36 -16.15
N GLU A 52 15.42 6.61 -16.60
CA GLU A 52 16.61 7.04 -17.35
C GLU A 52 17.90 6.87 -16.54
N ASP A 53 17.89 7.19 -15.24
CA ASP A 53 19.06 7.01 -14.36
C ASP A 53 19.51 5.54 -14.35
N ILE A 54 18.55 4.61 -14.30
CA ILE A 54 18.80 3.17 -14.32
C ILE A 54 19.30 2.73 -15.70
N GLU A 55 18.58 3.08 -16.77
CA GLU A 55 18.89 2.67 -18.14
C GLU A 55 20.24 3.21 -18.63
N SER A 56 20.61 4.42 -18.21
CA SER A 56 21.90 5.02 -18.53
C SER A 56 23.04 4.60 -17.60
N GLY A 57 22.75 3.82 -16.55
CA GLY A 57 23.75 3.39 -15.56
C GLY A 57 24.28 4.52 -14.67
N ARG A 58 23.56 5.65 -14.55
CA ARG A 58 23.92 6.75 -13.63
C ARG A 58 23.79 6.34 -12.17
N VAL A 59 23.04 5.29 -11.87
CA VAL A 59 22.86 4.76 -10.52
C VAL A 59 23.31 3.31 -10.43
N GLN A 60 23.89 2.97 -9.27
CA GLN A 60 24.18 1.58 -8.93
C GLN A 60 22.93 0.91 -8.37
N LEU A 61 22.48 -0.15 -9.03
CA LEU A 61 21.38 -0.98 -8.54
C LEU A 61 21.81 -1.82 -7.34
N VAL A 62 20.85 -2.11 -6.47
CA VAL A 62 20.98 -3.04 -5.36
C VAL A 62 20.05 -4.23 -5.57
N ASP A 63 20.37 -5.37 -4.98
CA ASP A 63 19.49 -6.54 -5.05
C ASP A 63 18.13 -6.23 -4.37
N GLY A 64 17.05 -6.66 -5.02
CA GLY A 64 15.69 -6.37 -4.55
C GLY A 64 15.34 -7.08 -3.23
N ARG A 65 15.82 -8.31 -3.03
CA ARG A 65 15.56 -9.06 -1.78
C ARG A 65 16.30 -8.41 -0.63
N GLU A 66 17.55 -8.01 -0.87
CA GLU A 66 18.36 -7.29 0.10
C GLU A 66 17.74 -5.93 0.47
N THR A 67 17.25 -5.19 -0.52
CA THR A 67 16.53 -3.92 -0.30
C THR A 67 15.34 -4.11 0.64
N MET A 68 14.52 -5.15 0.39
CA MET A 68 13.36 -5.45 1.21
C MET A 68 13.74 -5.91 2.62
N ARG A 69 14.87 -6.62 2.78
CA ARG A 69 15.42 -6.99 4.10
C ARG A 69 15.77 -5.72 4.90
N ILE A 70 16.58 -4.84 4.31
CA ILE A 70 17.00 -3.56 4.94
C ILE A 70 15.79 -2.69 5.29
N ALA A 71 14.80 -2.58 4.41
CA ALA A 71 13.60 -1.78 4.67
C ALA A 71 12.82 -2.28 5.90
N ARG A 72 12.63 -3.61 6.01
CA ARG A 72 11.95 -4.21 7.17
C ARG A 72 12.70 -3.98 8.47
N GLU A 73 14.02 -4.14 8.46
CA GLU A 73 14.88 -3.87 9.63
C GLU A 73 14.75 -2.42 10.10
N ARG A 74 14.86 -1.45 9.17
CA ARG A 74 14.71 -0.03 9.50
C ARG A 74 13.33 0.31 10.06
N ILE A 75 12.26 -0.31 9.54
CA ILE A 75 10.90 -0.13 10.07
C ILE A 75 10.79 -0.70 11.48
N ALA A 76 11.32 -1.89 11.73
CA ALA A 76 11.32 -2.53 13.05
C ALA A 76 12.10 -1.68 14.08
N GLU A 77 13.27 -1.18 13.73
CA GLU A 77 14.08 -0.30 14.58
C GLU A 77 13.36 1.01 14.94
N ARG A 78 12.64 1.62 13.98
CA ARG A 78 11.86 2.84 14.24
C ARG A 78 10.71 2.56 15.21
N ARG A 79 10.02 1.44 15.05
CA ARG A 79 8.93 1.03 15.95
C ARG A 79 9.45 0.75 17.35
N ALA A 80 10.58 0.04 17.48
CA ALA A 80 11.21 -0.21 18.77
C ALA A 80 11.60 1.09 19.50
N ARG A 81 12.09 2.11 18.76
CA ARG A 81 12.42 3.43 19.32
C ARG A 81 11.20 4.28 19.72
N GLN A 82 10.06 4.09 19.08
CA GLN A 82 8.84 4.84 19.37
C GLN A 82 8.01 4.20 20.51
N GLY A 83 8.26 2.93 20.82
CA GLY A 83 7.57 2.19 21.88
C GLY A 83 8.36 2.02 23.18
N ALA A 84 9.54 2.65 23.30
CA ALA A 84 10.37 2.69 24.51
C ALA A 84 10.35 4.10 25.12
#